data_AF-A0A972VZ84-F1
#
_entry.id   AF-A0A972VZ84-F1
#
_cell.length_a   1.000
_cell.length_b   1.000
_cell.length_c   1.000
_cell.angle_alpha   90.00
_cell.angle_beta   90.00
_cell.angle_gamma   90.00
#
_symmetry.space_group_name_H-M   'P 1'
#
loop_
_entity.id
_entity.type
_entity.pdbx_description
1 polymer ?
#
loop_
_entity_poly.entity_id
_entity_poly.type
_entity_poly.pdbx_seq_one_letter_code
_entity_poly.pdbx_strand_id
1 'polypeptide(L)' 'PAKGHAACLTAAGERVWANTDNAALIEDMTQREFCGLAAQVDSHGVFSLLGA' A
#
# COMPACT_ATOMS: atom_id res chain seq x y z
N PRO A 1 -10.02 -5.14 9.35
CA PRO A 1 -10.59 -4.37 8.21
C PRO A 1 -10.64 -5.25 6.96
N ALA A 2 -11.64 -5.10 6.09
CA ALA A 2 -11.72 -5.89 4.85
C ALA A 2 -10.84 -5.32 3.72
N LYS A 3 -10.45 -4.04 3.81
CA LYS A 3 -9.52 -3.36 2.90
C LYS A 3 -8.59 -2.44 3.69
N GLY A 4 -7.33 -2.39 3.26
CA GLY A 4 -6.36 -1.38 3.64
C GLY A 4 -6.29 -0.28 2.58
N HIS A 5 -6.06 0.95 3.00
CA HIS A 5 -5.94 2.11 2.11
C HIS A 5 -4.61 2.81 2.36
N ALA A 6 -3.92 3.19 1.30
CA ALA A 6 -2.65 3.90 1.36
C ALA A 6 -2.64 5.06 0.36
N ALA A 7 -2.09 6.19 0.80
CA ALA A 7 -1.66 7.24 -0.10
C ALA A 7 -0.23 6.93 -0.55
N CYS A 8 -0.01 6.79 -1.85
CA CYS A 8 1.29 6.48 -2.43
C CYS A 8 1.79 7.65 -3.28
N LEU A 9 3.10 7.70 -3.49
CA LEU A 9 3.72 8.58 -4.48
C LEU A 9 4.18 7.75 -5.67
N THR A 10 3.85 8.19 -6.88
CA THR A 10 4.42 7.61 -8.10
C THR A 10 5.91 7.98 -8.22
N ALA A 11 6.63 7.35 -9.15
CA ALA A 11 8.00 7.73 -9.46
C ALA A 11 8.14 9.19 -9.92
N ALA A 12 7.07 9.79 -10.46
CA ALA A 12 7.00 11.20 -10.82
C ALA A 12 6.64 12.13 -9.65
N GLY A 13 6.40 11.59 -8.44
CA GLY A 13 6.02 12.34 -7.25
C GLY A 13 4.53 12.68 -7.16
N GLU A 14 3.69 12.10 -8.01
CA GLU A 14 2.25 12.32 -8.00
C GLU A 14 1.59 11.49 -6.89
N ARG A 15 0.55 12.02 -6.26
CA ARG A 15 -0.21 11.30 -5.22
C ARG A 15 -1.27 10.42 -5.86
N VAL A 16 -1.29 9.15 -5.49
CA VAL A 16 -2.33 8.19 -5.87
C VAL A 16 -2.88 7.48 -4.64
N TRP A 17 -4.14 7.08 -4.70
CA TRP A 17 -4.75 6.21 -3.69
C TRP A 17 -4.65 4.77 -4.15
N ALA A 18 -4.12 3.91 -3.28
CA ALA A 18 -4.04 2.48 -3.51
C ALA A 18 -4.68 1.70 -2.37
N ASN A 19 -5.12 0.49 -2.67
CA ASN A 19 -5.83 -0.37 -1.72
C ASN A 19 -5.18 -1.75 -1.64
N THR A 20 -5.40 -2.47 -0.57
CA THR A 20 -5.01 -3.88 -0.48
C THR A 20 -6.11 -4.67 0.22
N ASP A 21 -6.31 -5.92 -0.20
CA ASP A 21 -7.17 -6.90 0.46
C ASP A 21 -6.35 -8.01 1.15
N ASN A 22 -5.02 -7.91 1.12
CA ASN A 22 -4.13 -8.83 1.82
C ASN A 22 -4.26 -8.63 3.33
N ALA A 23 -4.87 -9.61 4.01
CA ALA A 23 -5.15 -9.56 5.43
C ALA A 23 -3.90 -9.37 6.30
N ALA A 24 -2.78 -10.03 5.95
CA ALA A 24 -1.53 -9.93 6.71
C ALA A 24 -0.92 -8.53 6.58
N LEU A 25 -0.97 -7.95 5.39
CA LEU A 25 -0.52 -6.57 5.15
C LEU A 25 -1.42 -5.56 5.87
N ILE A 26 -2.74 -5.77 5.87
CA ILE A 26 -3.69 -4.93 6.61
C ILE A 26 -3.39 -4.96 8.11
N GLU A 27 -3.08 -6.13 8.66
CA GLU A 27 -2.69 -6.27 10.07
C GLU A 27 -1.36 -5.55 10.33
N ASP A 28 -0.33 -5.79 9.52
CA ASP A 28 0.99 -5.15 9.63
C ASP A 28 0.92 -3.61 9.60
N MET A 29 0.10 -3.03 8.73
CA MET A 29 -0.15 -1.58 8.67
C MET A 29 -0.68 -0.99 10.00
N THR A 30 -1.29 -1.81 10.86
CA THR A 30 -1.79 -1.35 12.19
C THR A 30 -0.77 -1.50 13.31
N GLN A 31 0.27 -2.31 13.10
CA GLN A 31 1.22 -2.69 14.16
C GLN A 31 2.53 -1.91 14.08
N ARG A 32 2.86 -1.34 12.91
CA ARG A 32 4.09 -0.59 12.72
C ARG A 32 3.93 0.57 11.75
N GLU A 33 4.90 1.47 11.78
CA GLU A 33 5.05 2.51 10.76
C GLU A 33 5.22 1.84 9.39
N PHE A 34 4.38 2.27 8.46
CA PHE A 34 4.31 1.76 7.09
C PHE A 34 4.63 2.85 6.06
N CYS A 35 4.55 4.14 6.44
CA CYS A 35 4.82 5.22 5.51
C CYS A 35 6.27 5.17 5.03
N GLY A 36 6.49 5.45 3.74
CA GLY A 36 7.82 5.47 3.12
C GLY A 36 8.31 4.12 2.60
N LEU A 37 7.55 3.04 2.80
CA LEU A 37 7.86 1.75 2.18
C LEU A 37 7.58 1.76 0.67
N ALA A 38 8.39 1.03 -0.08
CA ALA A 38 8.18 0.83 -1.51
C ALA A 38 7.06 -0.18 -1.76
N ALA A 39 6.13 0.17 -2.63
CA ALA A 39 5.02 -0.68 -3.04
C ALA A 39 4.90 -0.70 -4.56
N GLN A 40 4.38 -1.80 -5.09
CA GLN A 40 3.89 -1.86 -6.46
C GLN A 40 2.38 -1.60 -6.43
N VAL A 41 1.90 -0.70 -7.28
CA VAL A 41 0.47 -0.44 -7.49
C VAL A 41 0.11 -0.91 -8.90
N ASP A 42 -0.89 -1.77 -9.02
CA ASP A 42 -1.37 -2.27 -10.32
C ASP A 42 -2.37 -1.31 -11.00
N SER A 43 -2.85 -1.67 -12.20
CA SER A 43 -3.80 -0.86 -12.97
C SER A 43 -5.20 -0.76 -12.33
N HIS A 44 -5.50 -1.56 -11.32
CA HIS A 44 -6.74 -1.53 -10.55
C HIS A 44 -6.60 -0.75 -9.23
N GLY A 45 -5.43 -0.17 -8.97
CA GLY A 45 -5.15 0.54 -7.74
C GLY A 45 -4.99 -0.40 -6.54
N VAL A 46 -4.63 -1.66 -6.78
CA VAL A 46 -4.26 -2.61 -5.71
C VAL A 46 -2.75 -2.54 -5.50
N PHE A 47 -2.31 -2.48 -4.23
CA PHE A 47 -0.90 -2.47 -3.89
C PHE A 47 -0.43 -3.70 -3.11
N SER A 48 0.83 -4.03 -3.32
CA SER A 48 1.63 -4.96 -2.54
C SER A 48 2.98 -4.33 -2.20
N LEU A 49 3.57 -4.72 -1.07
CA LEU A 49 4.91 -4.28 -0.70
C LEU A 49 5.97 -4.95 -1.57
N LEU A 50 6.99 -4.18 -1.97
CA LEU A 50 8.18 -4.72 -2.62
C LEU A 50 9.18 -5.19 -1.56
N GLY A 51 9.50 -6.49 -1.57
CA GLY A 51 10.49 -7.08 -0.66
C GLY A 51 9.96 -7.50 0.71
N ALA A 52 8.64 -7.74 0.82
CA ALA A 52 8.04 -8.42 1.97
C ALA A 52 8.23 -9.93 1.90
#